data_AF-A0A936F6F7-F1
#
_entry.id   AF-A0A936F6F7-F1
#
_cell.length_a   1.000
_cell.length_b   1.000
_cell.length_c   1.000
_cell.angle_alpha   90.00
_cell.angle_beta   90.00
_cell.angle_gamma   90.00
#
_symmetry.space_group_name_H-M   'P 1'
#
loop_
_entity.id
_entity.type
_entity.pdbx_description
1 polymer ?
#
loop_
_entity_poly.entity_id
_entity_poly.type
_entity_poly.pdbx_seq_one_letter_code
_entity_poly.pdbx_strand_id
1 'polypeptide(L)'
;MYLCARLASCSGESHAQAGFHGRDIVIRALSETGFVADARFDMEPGAIVRLRLPGAGNVLARIREDANEFLSAEFVNPLGPARLRMVLGMGGSANRAV
;
A
#
# COMPACT_ATOMS: atom_id res chain seq x y z
N MET A 1 -10.33 -4.60 9.75
CA MET A 1 -9.76 -5.65 8.87
C MET A 1 -8.38 -5.17 8.47
N TYR A 2 -7.34 -5.93 8.76
CA TYR A 2 -5.96 -5.54 8.51
C TYR A 2 -5.42 -6.38 7.35
N LEU A 3 -4.87 -5.72 6.33
CA LEU A 3 -4.32 -6.41 5.16
C LEU A 3 -2.82 -6.14 5.05
N CYS A 4 -2.01 -7.18 5.13
CA CYS A 4 -0.58 -7.08 4.89
C CYS A 4 -0.33 -6.87 3.39
N ALA A 5 0.41 -5.82 3.06
CA ALA A 5 0.80 -5.50 1.69
C ALA A 5 2.27 -5.05 1.67
N ARG A 6 2.96 -5.24 0.54
CA ARG A 6 4.35 -4.79 0.42
C ARG A 6 4.41 -3.49 -0.35
N LEU A 7 4.87 -2.43 0.29
CA LEU A 7 5.05 -1.12 -0.33
C LEU A 7 6.50 -0.93 -0.69
N ALA A 8 6.77 -0.60 -1.95
CA ALA A 8 8.08 -0.25 -2.45
C ALA A 8 8.08 1.21 -2.92
N SER A 9 9.05 1.97 -2.43
CA SER A 9 9.29 3.34 -2.87
C SER A 9 10.73 3.52 -3.34
N CYS A 10 10.91 4.42 -4.30
CA CYS A 10 12.21 4.97 -4.65
C CYS A 10 12.48 6.15 -3.72
N SER A 11 13.19 5.92 -2.61
CA SER A 11 13.83 7.04 -1.91
C SER A 11 15.17 7.30 -2.59
N GLY A 12 15.31 8.51 -3.14
CA GLY A 12 16.50 8.98 -3.83
C GLY A 12 17.30 9.91 -2.96
N GLU A 13 17.77 9.45 -1.80
CA GLU A 13 18.67 10.22 -0.95
C GLU A 13 19.91 9.38 -0.63
N SER A 14 21.03 9.75 -1.27
CA SER A 14 22.43 9.34 -1.02
C SER A 14 23.09 8.57 -2.18
N HIS A 15 24.11 9.21 -2.74
CA HIS A 15 25.20 8.63 -3.54
C HIS A 15 25.66 7.28 -2.95
N ALA A 16 25.17 6.15 -3.49
CA ALA A 16 25.87 4.86 -3.67
C ALA A 16 24.93 3.65 -3.81
N GLN A 17 23.66 3.71 -3.36
CA GLN A 17 22.76 2.54 -3.41
C GLN A 17 21.31 2.94 -3.67
N ALA A 18 20.93 3.04 -4.95
CA ALA A 18 19.53 3.18 -5.36
C ALA A 18 18.79 1.85 -5.18
N GLY A 19 18.43 1.52 -3.93
CA GLY A 19 17.62 0.36 -3.59
C GLY A 19 16.15 0.73 -3.51
N PHE A 20 15.27 -0.02 -4.18
CA PHE A 20 13.84 0.03 -3.85
C PHE A 20 13.65 -0.49 -2.43
N HIS A 21 13.29 0.39 -1.48
CA HIS A 21 13.00 -0.03 -0.12
C HIS A 21 11.58 -0.59 -0.07
N GLY A 22 11.48 -1.91 -0.22
CA GLY A 22 10.23 -2.65 -0.03
C GLY A 22 10.02 -2.97 1.44
N ARG A 23 9.02 -2.36 2.09
CA ARG A 23 8.58 -2.70 3.45
C ARG A 23 7.18 -3.32 3.43
N ASP A 24 6.98 -4.30 4.28
CA ASP A 24 5.66 -4.86 4.54
C ASP A 24 4.90 -3.90 5.47
N ILE A 25 3.68 -3.54 5.06
CA ILE A 25 2.81 -2.55 5.70
C ILE A 25 1.46 -3.17 5.99
N VAL A 26 0.76 -2.62 6.99
CA VAL A 26 -0.57 -3.08 7.34
C VAL A 26 -1.59 -2.06 6.88
N ILE A 27 -2.38 -2.40 5.87
CA ILE A 27 -3.47 -1.56 5.37
C ILE A 27 -4.65 -1.64 6.35
N ARG A 28 -5.07 -0.48 6.86
CA ARG A 28 -6.22 -0.30 7.76
C ARG A 28 -7.52 -0.06 6.99
N ALA A 29 -7.44 0.71 5.92
CA ALA A 29 -8.59 1.03 5.07
C ALA A 29 -8.17 0.98 3.60
N LEU A 30 -9.00 0.35 2.77
CA LEU A 30 -8.80 0.24 1.33
C LEU A 30 -10.08 0.69 0.63
N SER A 31 -9.95 1.53 -0.39
CA SER A 31 -11.04 2.06 -1.21
C SER A 31 -10.65 2.00 -2.69
N GLU A 32 -11.59 2.21 -3.59
CA GLU A 32 -11.33 2.14 -5.04
C GLU A 32 -10.34 3.21 -5.51
N THR A 33 -10.31 4.33 -4.78
CA THR A 33 -9.48 5.50 -5.08
C THR A 33 -8.23 5.59 -4.22
N GLY A 34 -8.07 4.81 -3.15
CA GLY A 34 -6.89 4.92 -2.28
C GLY A 34 -6.84 3.93 -1.12
N PHE A 35 -5.84 4.09 -0.26
CA PHE A 35 -5.69 3.29 0.94
C PHE A 35 -5.05 4.09 2.09
N VAL A 36 -5.27 3.60 3.31
CA VAL A 36 -4.64 4.08 4.53
C VAL A 36 -3.92 2.90 5.18
N ALA A 37 -2.65 3.08 5.50
CA ALA A 37 -1.82 2.06 6.14
C ALA A 37 -1.23 2.53 7.47
N ASP A 38 -1.00 1.58 8.37
CA ASP A 38 -0.11 1.75 9.52
C ASP A 38 1.31 1.53 9.04
N ALA A 39 1.93 2.64 8.65
CA ALA A 39 3.31 2.69 8.26
C ALA A 39 3.80 4.12 8.42
N ARG A 40 5.03 4.25 8.89
CA ARG A 40 5.75 5.52 8.93
C ARG A 40 6.79 5.50 7.84
N PHE A 41 6.63 6.38 6.86
CA PHE A 41 7.62 6.56 5.83
C PHE A 41 7.98 8.03 5.74
N ASP A 42 9.26 8.34 5.84
CA ASP A 42 9.75 9.68 5.52
C ASP A 42 9.69 9.85 3.99
N MET A 43 8.47 10.11 3.49
CA MET A 43 8.14 10.23 2.07
C MET A 43 7.49 11.57 1.84
N GLU A 44 7.98 12.26 0.82
CA GLU A 44 7.40 13.51 0.41
C GLU A 44 5.96 13.32 -0.09
N PRO A 45 5.02 14.20 0.29
CA PRO A 45 3.68 14.20 -0.28
C PRO A 45 3.76 14.35 -1.79
N GLY A 46 3.07 13.47 -2.50
CA GLY A 46 3.09 13.39 -3.95
C GLY A 46 4.03 12.34 -4.54
N ALA A 47 4.84 11.66 -3.72
CA ALA A 47 5.70 10.56 -4.17
C ALA A 47 4.87 9.38 -4.72
N ILE A 48 5.38 8.71 -5.75
CA ILE A 48 4.73 7.54 -6.36
C ILE A 48 5.33 6.27 -5.76
N VAL A 49 4.45 5.43 -5.21
CA VAL A 49 4.80 4.16 -4.57
C VAL A 49 4.14 2.99 -5.29
N ARG A 50 4.81 1.85 -5.23
CA ARG A 50 4.30 0.58 -5.76
C ARG A 50 3.82 -0.26 -4.59
N LEU A 51 2.51 -0.53 -4.56
CA LEU A 51 1.88 -1.37 -3.57
C LEU A 51 1.60 -2.76 -4.18
N ARG A 52 2.17 -3.81 -3.58
CA ARG A 52 1.80 -5.18 -3.92
C ARG A 52 0.69 -5.64 -2.98
N LEU A 53 -0.51 -5.78 -3.55
CA LEU A 53 -1.67 -6.35 -2.86
C LEU A 53 -1.76 -7.85 -3.13
N PRO A 54 -1.98 -8.69 -2.10
CA PRO A 54 -2.28 -10.10 -2.31
C PRO A 54 -3.60 -10.22 -3.09
N GLY A 55 -3.59 -10.97 -4.19
CA GLY A 55 -4.78 -11.17 -5.05
C GLY A 55 -5.00 -10.13 -6.15
N ALA A 56 -4.54 -8.88 -6.01
CA ALA A 56 -4.63 -7.85 -7.08
C ALA A 56 -3.30 -7.54 -7.79
N GLY A 57 -2.17 -8.03 -7.28
CA GLY A 57 -0.86 -7.79 -7.87
C GLY A 57 -0.30 -6.41 -7.52
N ASN A 58 0.42 -5.80 -8.47
CA ASN A 58 1.09 -4.52 -8.23
C ASN A 58 0.17 -3.35 -8.62
N VAL A 59 0.01 -2.40 -7.71
CA VAL A 59 -0.81 -1.20 -7.85
C VAL A 59 0.08 0.03 -7.65
N LEU A 60 -0.20 1.09 -8.39
CA LEU A 60 0.48 2.37 -8.23
C LEU A 60 -0.38 3.29 -7.39
N ALA A 61 0.24 3.89 -6.38
CA ALA A 61 -0.39 4.90 -5.55
C ALA A 61 0.53 6.10 -5.39
N ARG A 62 -0.08 7.25 -5.12
CA ARG A 62 0.57 8.50 -4.83
C ARG A 62 0.34 8.83 -3.36
N ILE A 63 1.42 9.11 -2.63
CA ILE A 63 1.31 9.54 -1.24
C ILE A 63 0.57 10.87 -1.19
N ARG A 64 -0.49 10.95 -0.39
CA ARG A 64 -1.21 12.20 -0.15
C ARG A 64 -0.63 12.89 1.08
N GLU A 65 -0.48 12.14 2.16
CA GLU A 65 0.02 12.61 3.44
C GLU A 65 0.65 11.44 4.19
N ASP A 66 1.86 11.66 4.72
CA ASP A 66 2.44 10.84 5.77
C ASP A 66 2.17 11.55 7.10
N ALA A 67 1.19 11.04 7.85
CA ALA A 67 1.01 11.41 9.24
C ALA A 67 1.84 10.43 10.07
N ASN A 68 2.45 10.88 11.16
CA ASN A 68 3.49 10.17 11.93
C ASN A 68 3.16 8.70 12.33
N GLU A 69 1.88 8.31 12.30
CA GLU A 69 1.37 6.96 12.60
C GLU A 69 0.58 6.31 11.43
N PHE A 70 0.27 7.06 10.37
CA PHE A 70 -0.59 6.63 9.27
C PHE A 70 -0.08 7.18 7.93
N LEU A 71 0.11 6.30 6.96
CA LEU A 71 0.34 6.69 5.57
C LEU A 71 -0.99 6.70 4.81
N SER A 72 -1.32 7.83 4.19
CA SER A 72 -2.45 7.93 3.28
C SER A 72 -1.97 8.07 1.83
N ALA A 73 -2.54 7.27 0.93
CA ALA A 73 -2.18 7.28 -0.47
C ALA A 73 -3.39 7.09 -1.38
N GLU A 74 -3.34 7.73 -2.54
CA GLU A 74 -4.38 7.69 -3.56
C GLU A 74 -3.91 6.86 -4.76
N PHE A 75 -4.74 5.97 -5.27
CA PHE A 75 -4.39 5.13 -6.41
C PHE A 75 -4.30 5.98 -7.69
N VAL A 76 -3.16 5.90 -8.37
CA VAL A 76 -2.95 6.55 -9.68
C VAL A 76 -3.83 5.89 -10.73
N ASN A 77 -4.05 4.59 -10.61
CA ASN A 77 -5.01 3.84 -11.42
C ASN A 77 -6.03 3.20 -10.48
N PRO A 78 -7.30 3.64 -10.48
CA PRO A 78 -8.30 3.15 -9.55
C PRO A 78 -8.46 1.63 -9.66
N LEU A 79 -8.55 0.99 -8.51
CA LEU A 79 -8.82 -0.44 -8.46
C LEU A 79 -10.30 -0.66 -8.72
N GLY A 80 -10.63 -1.22 -9.89
CA GLY A 80 -12.01 -1.61 -10.18
C GLY A 80 -12.59 -2.55 -9.12
N PRO A 81 -13.92 -2.55 -8.93
CA PRO A 81 -14.59 -3.21 -7.80
C PRO A 81 -14.31 -4.72 -7.74
N ALA A 82 -14.10 -5.37 -8.88
CA ALA A 82 -13.71 -6.78 -8.94
C ALA A 82 -12.34 -7.05 -8.30
N ARG A 83 -11.34 -6.20 -8.55
CA ARG A 83 -9.98 -6.34 -7.98
C ARG A 83 -9.97 -6.00 -6.49
N LEU A 84 -10.70 -4.97 -6.10
CA LEU A 84 -10.86 -4.61 -4.69
C LEU A 84 -11.53 -5.74 -3.90
N ARG A 85 -12.55 -6.37 -4.46
CA ARG A 85 -13.24 -7.52 -3.86
C ARG A 85 -12.38 -8.78 -3.79
N MET A 86 -11.47 -8.99 -4.74
CA MET A 86 -10.47 -10.07 -4.65
C MET A 86 -9.50 -9.83 -3.49
N VAL A 87 -9.03 -8.60 -3.31
CA VAL A 87 -8.10 -8.22 -2.23
C VAL A 87 -8.76 -8.32 -0.85
N LEU A 88 -9.96 -7.75 -0.70
CA LEU A 88 -10.74 -7.83 0.53
C LEU A 88 -11.23 -9.27 0.79
N GLY A 89 -11.60 -10.02 -0.25
CA GLY A 89 -11.99 -11.43 -0.14
C GLY A 89 -10.86 -12.35 0.33
N MET A 90 -9.61 -12.06 -0.06
CA MET A 90 -8.43 -12.80 0.39
C MET A 90 -7.97 -12.38 1.80
N GLY A 91 -8.06 -11.09 2.15
CA GLY A 91 -7.78 -10.62 3.52
C GLY A 91 -8.73 -11.19 4.58
N GLY A 92 -9.87 -11.75 4.16
CA GLY A 92 -10.86 -12.40 5.03
C GLY A 92 -10.65 -13.91 5.23
N SER A 93 -9.64 -14.52 4.60
CA SER A 93 -9.37 -15.95 4.71
C SER A 93 -8.29 -16.29 5.75
N ALA A 94 -8.40 -15.69 6.94
CA ALA A 94 -7.58 -16.06 8.09
C ALA A 94 -8.41 -16.18 9.38
N ASN A 95 -9.65 -16.68 9.30
CA ASN A 95 -10.23 -17.45 10.42
C ASN A 95 -11.47 -18.25 10.01
N ARG A 96 -11.29 -19.51 9.56
CA ARG A 96 -12.22 -20.63 9.80
C ARG A 96 -11.60 -21.95 9.32
N ALA A 97 -10.89 -22.61 10.22
CA ALA A 97 -10.79 -24.07 10.30
C ALA A 97 -10.80 -24.39 11.81
N VAL A 98 -11.99 -24.64 12.36
CA VAL A 98 -12.47 -25.94 12.87
C VAL A 98 -11.46 -26.69 13.72
#